data_AF-A0A2S7JQE5-F1
#
_entry.id   AF-A0A2S7JQE5-F1
#
_cell.length_a   1.000
_cell.length_b   1.000
_cell.length_c   1.000
_cell.angle_alpha   90.00
_cell.angle_beta   90.00
_cell.angle_gamma   90.00
#
_symmetry.space_group_name_H-M   'P 1'
#
loop_
_entity.id
_entity.type
_entity.pdbx_description
1 polymer ?
#
loop_
_entity_poly.entity_id
_entity_poly.type
_entity_poly.pdbx_seq_one_letter_code
_entity_poly.pdbx_strand_id
1 'polypeptide(L)' 'MALLSVIRRWHLRDGMSIREISRRTGLSRNTVRKYLTSGVVEPKYPARSVA' A
#
# COMPACT_ATOMS: atom_id res chain seq x y z
N MET A 1 -0.83 -5.85 9.78
CA MET A 1 -0.59 -5.39 8.40
C MET A 1 -1.31 -4.07 8.19
N ALA A 2 -0.61 -3.02 7.76
CA ALA A 2 -1.25 -1.74 7.49
C ALA A 2 -1.98 -1.80 6.13
N LEU A 3 -3.21 -1.28 6.06
CA LEU A 3 -4.04 -1.18 4.85
C LEU A 3 -3.27 -0.64 3.62
N LEU A 4 -2.34 0.29 3.86
CA LEU A 4 -1.44 0.86 2.86
C LEU A 4 -0.53 -0.18 2.19
N SER A 5 -0.02 -1.15 2.95
CA SER A 5 0.86 -2.20 2.43
C SER A 5 0.12 -3.13 1.45
N VAL A 6 -1.16 -3.40 1.72
CA VAL A 6 -2.02 -4.22 0.86
C VAL A 6 -2.34 -3.48 -0.44
N ILE A 7 -2.78 -2.22 -0.34
CA ILE A 7 -3.09 -1.36 -1.50
C ILE A 7 -1.88 -1.21 -2.43
N ARG A 8 -0.68 -0.98 -1.86
CA ARG A 8 0.56 -0.87 -2.64
C ARG A 8 0.95 -2.17 -3.30
N ARG A 9 0.82 -3.31 -2.61
CA ARG A 9 1.10 -4.63 -3.20
C ARG A 9 0.18 -4.89 -4.40
N TRP A 10 -1.13 -4.70 -4.22
CA TRP A 10 -2.10 -4.90 -5.29
C TRP A 10 -1.81 -4.03 -6.51
N HIS A 11 -1.46 -2.76 -6.31
CA HIS A 11 -1.19 -1.86 -7.42
C HIS A 11 0.18 -2.10 -8.10
N LEU A 12 1.26 -2.25 -7.31
CA LEU A 12 2.63 -2.29 -7.82
C LEU A 12 3.09 -3.70 -8.22
N ARG A 13 2.58 -4.75 -7.56
CA ARG A 13 2.98 -6.15 -7.85
C ARG A 13 1.93 -6.89 -8.65
N ASP A 14 0.67 -6.78 -8.25
CA ASP A 14 -0.42 -7.55 -8.86
C ASP A 14 -1.05 -6.81 -10.06
N GLY A 15 -0.56 -5.59 -10.39
CA GLY A 15 -1.02 -4.80 -11.54
C GLY A 15 -2.48 -4.35 -11.44
N MET A 16 -3.08 -4.40 -10.25
CA MET A 16 -4.49 -4.13 -10.05
C MET A 16 -4.81 -2.66 -10.28
N SER A 17 -5.91 -2.39 -10.98
CA SER A 17 -6.37 -1.03 -11.23
C SER A 17 -6.86 -0.35 -9.93
N ILE A 18 -6.68 0.97 -9.83
CA ILE A 18 -7.19 1.78 -8.71
C ILE A 18 -8.70 1.56 -8.51
N ARG A 19 -9.45 1.33 -9.60
CA ARG A 19 -10.89 1.05 -9.55
C ARG A 19 -11.19 -0.26 -8.85
N GLU A 20 -10.43 -1.30 -9.12
CA GLU A 20 -10.61 -2.60 -8.50
C GLU A 20 -10.22 -2.59 -7.02
N ILE A 21 -9.12 -1.92 -6.69
CA ILE A 21 -8.71 -1.69 -5.30
C ILE A 21 -9.79 -0.93 -4.52
N SER A 22 -10.36 0.12 -5.13
CA SER A 22 -11.45 0.91 -4.54
C SER A 22 -12.70 0.05 -4.28
N ARG A 23 -13.10 -0.83 -5.21
CA ARG A 23 -14.22 -1.76 -4.99
C ARG A 23 -13.97 -2.76 -3.86
N ARG A 24 -12.75 -3.30 -3.76
CA ARG A 24 -12.40 -4.30 -2.74
C ARG A 24 -12.21 -3.70 -1.35
N THR A 25 -11.73 -2.47 -1.27
CA THR A 25 -11.43 -1.80 0.01
C THR A 25 -12.56 -0.91 0.51
N GLY A 26 -13.57 -0.60 -0.33
CA GLY A 26 -14.62 0.36 0.00
C GLY A 26 -14.13 1.82 0.07
N LEU A 27 -12.85 2.07 -0.25
CA LEU A 27 -12.26 3.39 -0.23
C LEU A 27 -12.57 4.15 -1.51
N SER A 28 -12.65 5.49 -1.38
CA SER A 28 -12.73 6.35 -2.56
C SER A 28 -11.46 6.20 -3.43
N ARG A 29 -11.63 6.33 -4.75
CA ARG A 29 -10.50 6.35 -5.70
C ARG A 29 -9.48 7.44 -5.36
N ASN A 30 -9.92 8.55 -4.77
CA ASN A 30 -9.05 9.65 -4.33
C ASN A 30 -8.17 9.24 -3.15
N THR A 31 -8.75 8.49 -2.20
CA THR A 31 -8.02 7.96 -1.05
C THR A 31 -6.95 6.96 -1.49
N VAL A 32 -7.31 6.03 -2.39
CA VAL A 32 -6.35 5.07 -2.97
C VAL A 32 -5.22 5.79 -3.71
N ARG A 33 -5.55 6.80 -4.52
CA ARG A 33 -4.54 7.62 -5.22
C ARG A 33 -3.61 8.32 -4.22
N LYS A 34 -4.16 8.99 -3.20
CA LYS A 34 -3.37 9.68 -2.16
C LYS A 34 -2.38 8.72 -1.49
N TYR A 35 -2.82 7.51 -1.18
CA TYR A 35 -1.99 6.48 -0.53
C TYR A 35 -0.90 5.88 -1.41
N LEU A 36 -1.12 5.85 -2.73
CA LEU A 36 -0.12 5.46 -3.70
C LEU A 36 0.89 6.60 -3.96
N THR A 37 0.42 7.85 -3.98
CA THR A 37 1.25 9.05 -4.21
C THR A 37 2.05 9.49 -2.98
N SER A 38 1.57 9.24 -1.76
CA SER A 38 2.27 9.58 -0.51
C SER A 38 3.46 8.64 -0.26
N GLY A 39 4.44 8.68 -1.16
CA GLY A 39 5.58 7.78 -1.28
C GLY A 39 6.13 7.32 0.06
N VAL A 40 6.31 5.99 0.15
CA VAL A 40 7.27 5.29 1.02
C VAL A 40 7.57 6.00 2.35
N VAL A 41 6.83 5.65 3.41
CA VAL A 41 7.46 5.62 4.74
C VAL A 41 8.45 4.47 4.66
N GLU A 42 9.76 4.76 4.66
CA GLU A 42 10.77 3.70 4.75
C GLU A 42 10.42 2.81 5.94
N PRO A 43 10.24 1.50 5.74
CA PRO A 43 10.08 0.60 6.86
C PRO A 43 11.39 0.65 7.67
N LYS A 44 11.34 1.33 8.82
CA LYS A 44 12.40 1.27 9.83
C LYS A 44 12.39 -0.15 10.40
N TYR A 45 13.17 -1.03 9.80
CA TYR A 45 13.42 -2.34 10.39
C TYR A 45 14.36 -2.16 11.58
N PRO A 46 14.08 -2.77 12.75
CA PRO A 46 15.08 -2.84 13.81
C PRO A 46 16.33 -3.56 13.29
N ALA A 47 17.50 -3.13 13.74
CA ALA A 47 18.75 -3.81 13.43
C ALA A 47 18.61 -5.29 13.81
N ARG A 48 19.03 -6.20 12.91
CA ARG A 48 19.09 -7.63 13.25
C ARG A 48 20.00 -7.77 14.46
N SER A 49 19.43 -8.21 15.58
CA SER A 49 20.23 -8.72 16.68
C SER A 49 20.90 -10.01 16.18
N VAL A 50 22.15 -9.88 15.74
CA VAL A 50 23.04 -11.03 15.67
C VAL A 50 23.47 -11.31 17.11
N ALA A 51 23.18 -12.52 17.58
CA ALA A 51 23.65 -13.03 18.87
C ALA A 51 25.15 -13.37 18.79
#